data_AF-A0AAJ5FKR6-F1
#
_entry.id   AF-A0AAJ5FKR6-F1
#
_cell.length_a   1.000
_cell.length_b   1.000
_cell.length_c   1.000
_cell.angle_alpha   90.00
_cell.angle_beta   90.00
_cell.angle_gamma   90.00
#
_symmetry.space_group_name_H-M   'P 1'
#
loop_
_entity.id
_entity.type
_entity.pdbx_description
1 polymer ?
#
loop_
_entity_poly.entity_id
_entity_poly.type
_entity_poly.pdbx_seq_one_letter_code
_entity_poly.pdbx_strand_id
1 'polypeptide(L)'
;MDSPYVKVNPYGSSPLSALVTFKTTDAVKVTYTVVGKSDQTSITNTVNGGYTKTHQVPVVGLYADYANTVKITTTTKTGTTKTKTLKLTTSALPKYIKYATITTKNVKKSKMNIGKNKLTIINRTTKQPFAIDADGNVRWYDTNYSQHTIEQWSNGHIMILSKKDIDSDVYNDLIETDYLGRVYKEYSFANKTSSTDGGKETTVIHHDLVELPNHNLLATVSDGSKYKEDTMVEVSHKTGKIVKVIDMKKLLPKSMWAKYQKGSDGKVDWLHQNAVDYDKNDKSIVISSRNQDMIMKLDYKTDHIKWIYSGKKKSTWPKAYRKYLLTPAKGTTVTGGQHGLYLLNNGGNNSANSENFILYDNNIAVTNGNKQTSGKYSQAVQYHVNQKKMTIKQTWAYGKSLGKTNFTSVIGYAEKQSNGNVLIDFGYKNGGQESNIIEVTKSGEQVFNATMKNAAAKAYAYRAYRMPFYDSAYKFDATKS
;
A
#
# COMPACT_ATOMS: atom_id res chain seq x y z
N MET A 1 -23.42 -4.96 31.58
CA MET A 1 -22.41 -4.01 31.04
C MET A 1 -23.04 -2.66 31.19
N ASP A 2 -22.82 -2.05 32.35
CA ASP A 2 -23.66 -0.94 32.79
C ASP A 2 -22.81 0.33 32.61
N SER A 3 -23.35 1.26 31.82
CA SER A 3 -22.71 2.53 31.44
C SER A 3 -21.25 2.45 30.93
N PRO A 4 -21.00 1.87 29.75
CA PRO A 4 -19.66 1.92 29.14
C PRO A 4 -19.27 3.37 28.84
N TYR A 5 -17.99 3.72 29.04
CA TYR A 5 -17.44 4.97 28.54
C TYR A 5 -17.25 4.84 27.02
N VAL A 6 -17.67 5.86 26.28
CA VAL A 6 -17.57 5.89 24.82
C VAL A 6 -17.01 7.23 24.37
N LYS A 7 -15.97 7.20 23.54
CA LYS A 7 -15.41 8.37 22.89
C LYS A 7 -15.29 8.12 21.39
N VAL A 8 -16.11 8.80 20.60
CA VAL A 8 -15.94 8.89 19.13
C VAL A 8 -14.74 9.77 18.83
N ASN A 9 -13.94 9.38 17.82
CA ASN A 9 -12.70 10.05 17.43
C ASN A 9 -11.74 10.28 18.62
N PRO A 10 -11.30 9.23 19.33
CA PRO A 10 -10.59 9.37 20.59
C PRO A 10 -9.27 10.14 20.48
N TYR A 11 -8.59 10.06 19.33
CA TYR A 11 -7.29 10.71 19.09
C TYR A 11 -7.34 11.86 18.07
N GLY A 12 -8.54 12.26 17.62
CA GLY A 12 -8.72 13.41 16.73
C GLY A 12 -8.49 13.13 15.25
N SER A 13 -7.61 12.20 14.87
CA SER A 13 -7.25 11.99 13.46
C SER A 13 -8.06 10.92 12.72
N SER A 14 -8.86 10.11 13.41
CA SER A 14 -9.71 9.09 12.78
C SER A 14 -11.18 9.22 13.18
N PRO A 15 -11.95 10.13 12.55
CA PRO A 15 -13.30 10.47 12.99
C PRO A 15 -14.35 9.37 12.84
N LEU A 16 -14.05 8.32 12.08
CA LEU A 16 -14.92 7.15 11.86
C LEU A 16 -14.52 5.96 12.74
N SER A 17 -13.96 6.27 13.90
CA SER A 17 -13.58 5.33 14.95
C SER A 17 -14.17 5.76 16.30
N ALA A 18 -14.17 4.85 17.27
CA ALA A 18 -14.49 5.12 18.66
C ALA A 18 -13.73 4.20 19.60
N LEU A 19 -13.45 4.68 20.81
CA LEU A 19 -12.99 3.84 21.91
C LEU A 19 -14.14 3.59 22.88
N VAL A 20 -14.42 2.32 23.18
CA VAL A 20 -15.38 1.93 24.21
C VAL A 20 -14.64 1.22 25.34
N THR A 21 -14.82 1.66 26.58
CA THR A 21 -14.24 0.99 27.76
C THR A 21 -15.30 0.65 28.79
N PHE A 22 -15.16 -0.51 29.43
CA PHE A 22 -16.10 -0.98 30.44
C PHE A 22 -15.50 -2.09 31.29
N LYS A 23 -16.20 -2.42 32.38
CA LYS A 23 -15.90 -3.56 33.24
C LYS A 23 -17.02 -4.60 33.22
N THR A 24 -16.68 -5.83 33.54
CA THR A 24 -17.62 -6.95 33.70
C THR A 24 -17.35 -7.68 35.01
N THR A 25 -18.39 -8.27 35.59
CA THR A 25 -18.28 -9.10 36.82
C THR A 25 -17.44 -10.34 36.56
N ASP A 26 -17.73 -11.03 35.45
CA ASP A 26 -17.01 -12.21 34.99
C ASP A 26 -15.92 -11.86 33.97
N ALA A 27 -14.90 -12.71 33.89
CA ALA A 27 -13.91 -12.60 32.84
C ALA A 27 -14.51 -13.06 31.50
N VAL A 28 -14.49 -12.18 30.49
CA VAL A 28 -15.12 -12.42 29.18
C VAL A 28 -14.17 -12.08 28.03
N LYS A 29 -14.43 -12.66 26.86
CA LYS A 29 -13.91 -12.18 25.57
C LYS A 29 -14.90 -11.19 24.96
N VAL A 30 -14.41 -10.28 24.12
CA VAL A 30 -15.24 -9.26 23.46
C VAL A 30 -15.15 -9.36 21.95
N THR A 31 -16.29 -9.32 21.28
CA THR A 31 -16.44 -9.09 19.85
C THR A 31 -17.28 -7.84 19.65
N TYR A 32 -16.99 -7.02 18.65
CA TYR A 32 -17.87 -5.92 18.25
C TYR A 32 -18.24 -6.02 16.77
N THR A 33 -19.39 -5.47 16.42
CA THR A 33 -19.85 -5.32 15.04
C THR A 33 -20.37 -3.92 14.80
N VAL A 34 -19.77 -3.20 13.84
CA VAL A 34 -20.39 -2.01 13.25
C VAL A 34 -21.33 -2.49 12.16
N VAL A 35 -22.64 -2.30 12.37
CA VAL A 35 -23.69 -2.80 11.46
C VAL A 35 -23.61 -2.04 10.13
N GLY A 36 -23.49 -2.79 9.05
CA GLY A 36 -23.47 -2.28 7.68
C GLY A 36 -24.82 -1.77 7.22
N LYS A 37 -24.83 -0.87 6.24
CA LYS A 37 -26.07 -0.36 5.61
C LYS A 37 -26.72 -1.37 4.66
N SER A 38 -25.99 -2.43 4.28
CA SER A 38 -26.48 -3.52 3.43
C SER A 38 -25.81 -4.84 3.79
N ASP A 39 -26.27 -5.93 3.19
CA ASP A 39 -25.70 -7.26 3.40
C ASP A 39 -24.20 -7.30 3.08
N GLN A 40 -23.46 -8.03 3.93
CA GLN A 40 -22.00 -8.21 3.83
C GLN A 40 -21.17 -6.91 3.89
N THR A 41 -21.73 -5.83 4.44
CA THR A 41 -20.97 -4.58 4.72
C THR A 41 -20.77 -4.30 6.22
N SER A 42 -21.23 -5.19 7.09
CA SER A 42 -20.91 -5.12 8.52
C SER A 42 -19.44 -5.41 8.76
N ILE A 43 -18.83 -4.69 9.71
CA ILE A 43 -17.43 -4.91 10.13
C ILE A 43 -17.47 -5.53 11.51
N THR A 44 -16.99 -6.77 11.63
CA THR A 44 -16.98 -7.55 12.87
C THR A 44 -15.56 -7.93 13.26
N ASN A 45 -15.17 -7.58 14.48
CA ASN A 45 -13.84 -7.84 15.03
C ASN A 45 -13.90 -8.49 16.40
N THR A 46 -12.99 -9.42 16.65
CA THR A 46 -12.76 -9.99 17.99
C THR A 46 -11.60 -9.25 18.63
N VAL A 47 -11.84 -8.66 19.80
CA VAL A 47 -10.83 -7.88 20.51
C VAL A 47 -9.79 -8.83 21.10
N ASN A 48 -8.52 -8.58 20.78
CA ASN A 48 -7.38 -9.32 21.30
C ASN A 48 -7.13 -8.98 22.77
N GLY A 49 -6.82 -9.98 23.60
CA GLY A 49 -6.61 -9.77 25.05
C GLY A 49 -7.05 -10.90 25.98
N GLY A 50 -7.68 -11.96 25.45
CA GLY A 50 -8.11 -13.11 26.25
C GLY A 50 -9.37 -12.84 27.09
N TYR A 51 -9.57 -13.61 28.16
CA TYR A 51 -10.69 -13.43 29.10
C TYR A 51 -10.28 -12.45 30.20
N THR A 52 -10.89 -11.26 30.24
CA THR A 52 -10.58 -10.22 31.23
C THR A 52 -11.84 -9.61 31.83
N LYS A 53 -11.70 -8.85 32.92
CA LYS A 53 -12.80 -8.09 33.55
C LYS A 53 -12.81 -6.61 33.17
N THR A 54 -11.75 -6.12 32.53
CA THR A 54 -11.60 -4.73 32.08
C THR A 54 -11.34 -4.76 30.58
N HIS A 55 -12.13 -3.98 29.84
CA HIS A 55 -12.21 -4.06 28.39
C HIS A 55 -11.93 -2.71 27.75
N GLN A 56 -11.14 -2.73 26.69
CA GLN A 56 -10.90 -1.61 25.79
C GLN A 56 -11.22 -2.09 24.38
N VAL A 57 -12.24 -1.50 23.76
CA VAL A 57 -12.76 -1.93 22.46
C VAL A 57 -12.50 -0.82 21.44
N PRO A 58 -11.47 -0.98 20.58
CA PRO A 58 -11.17 -0.05 19.50
C PRO A 58 -12.14 -0.27 18.34
N VAL A 59 -13.26 0.44 18.36
CA VAL A 59 -14.28 0.37 17.30
C VAL A 59 -13.81 1.17 16.10
N VAL A 60 -13.77 0.54 14.93
CA VAL A 60 -13.45 1.18 13.64
C VAL A 60 -14.45 0.76 12.58
N GLY A 61 -14.56 1.55 11.52
CA GLY A 61 -15.47 1.25 10.43
C GLY A 61 -16.82 1.95 10.54
N LEU A 62 -16.93 3.06 11.28
CA LEU A 62 -18.18 3.84 11.35
C LEU A 62 -18.46 4.50 9.99
N TYR A 63 -19.72 4.73 9.67
CA TYR A 63 -20.13 5.60 8.57
C TYR A 63 -20.07 7.06 9.02
N ALA A 64 -19.80 7.98 8.09
CA ALA A 64 -19.87 9.43 8.32
C ALA A 64 -21.33 9.93 8.30
N ASP A 65 -21.59 11.05 8.99
CA ASP A 65 -22.90 11.70 9.08
C ASP A 65 -24.04 10.72 9.41
N TYR A 66 -23.79 9.84 10.37
CA TYR A 66 -24.68 8.71 10.62
C TYR A 66 -24.73 8.31 12.09
N ALA A 67 -25.93 7.97 12.56
CA ALA A 67 -26.14 7.34 13.85
C ALA A 67 -25.83 5.83 13.76
N ASN A 68 -24.54 5.51 13.80
CA ASN A 68 -24.04 4.15 13.65
C ASN A 68 -24.57 3.22 14.74
N THR A 69 -24.89 1.99 14.34
CA THR A 69 -25.28 0.93 15.29
C THR A 69 -24.08 0.03 15.54
N VAL A 70 -23.61 -0.01 16.78
CA VAL A 70 -22.47 -0.84 17.19
C VAL A 70 -22.95 -1.88 18.20
N LYS A 71 -22.83 -3.15 17.87
CA LYS A 71 -23.14 -4.27 18.76
C LYS A 71 -21.86 -4.74 19.44
N ILE A 72 -21.81 -4.72 20.77
CA ILE A 72 -20.72 -5.28 21.57
C ILE A 72 -21.23 -6.56 22.21
N THR A 73 -20.60 -7.68 21.89
CA THR A 73 -20.93 -9.01 22.41
C THR A 73 -19.81 -9.49 23.32
N THR A 74 -20.16 -9.80 24.56
CA THR A 74 -19.27 -10.42 25.55
C THR A 74 -19.56 -11.91 25.63
N THR A 75 -18.51 -12.74 25.65
CA THR A 75 -18.61 -14.20 25.74
C THR A 75 -17.85 -14.69 26.96
N THR A 76 -18.54 -15.39 27.86
CA THR A 76 -17.94 -16.01 29.06
C THR A 76 -17.14 -17.28 28.70
N LYS A 77 -16.40 -17.84 29.66
CA LYS A 77 -15.65 -19.10 29.44
C LYS A 77 -16.57 -20.29 29.14
N THR A 78 -17.80 -20.28 29.67
CA THR A 78 -18.80 -21.34 29.43
C THR A 78 -19.55 -21.16 28.11
N GLY A 79 -19.22 -20.13 27.32
CA GLY A 79 -19.85 -19.87 26.02
C GLY A 79 -21.10 -19.00 26.08
N THR A 80 -21.59 -18.63 27.28
CA THR A 80 -22.73 -17.72 27.42
C THR A 80 -22.39 -16.34 26.84
N THR A 81 -23.24 -15.81 25.96
CA THR A 81 -23.07 -14.51 25.31
C THR A 81 -24.06 -13.47 25.84
N LYS A 82 -23.64 -12.21 25.89
CA LYS A 82 -24.51 -11.05 26.12
C LYS A 82 -24.16 -9.97 25.11
N THR A 83 -25.16 -9.33 24.52
CA THR A 83 -24.95 -8.26 23.53
C THR A 83 -25.56 -6.95 24.02
N LYS A 84 -24.82 -5.86 23.89
CA LYS A 84 -25.32 -4.49 24.09
C LYS A 84 -25.13 -3.70 22.82
N THR A 85 -26.16 -2.95 22.45
CA THR A 85 -26.16 -2.08 21.28
C THR A 85 -25.89 -0.64 21.71
N LEU A 86 -24.96 0.02 21.02
CA LEU A 86 -24.64 1.43 21.17
C LEU A 86 -25.02 2.17 19.88
N LYS A 87 -25.43 3.44 20.04
CA LYS A 87 -25.67 4.37 18.94
C LYS A 87 -24.58 5.44 18.96
N LEU A 88 -23.75 5.48 17.91
CA LEU A 88 -22.61 6.38 17.83
C LEU A 88 -22.78 7.33 16.64
N THR A 89 -22.96 8.62 16.90
CA THR A 89 -23.08 9.63 15.85
C THR A 89 -21.70 10.15 15.45
N THR A 90 -21.47 10.27 14.15
CA THR A 90 -20.25 10.82 13.55
C THR A 90 -20.59 12.07 12.75
N SER A 91 -19.60 12.95 12.56
CA SER A 91 -19.72 14.15 11.73
C SER A 91 -19.64 13.81 10.23
N ALA A 92 -19.97 14.79 9.39
CA ALA A 92 -19.85 14.68 7.94
C ALA A 92 -18.40 14.53 7.46
N LEU A 93 -18.24 14.00 6.24
CA LEU A 93 -16.94 13.88 5.59
C LEU A 93 -16.32 15.26 5.29
N PRO A 94 -14.99 15.41 5.40
CA PRO A 94 -14.31 16.62 5.01
C PRO A 94 -14.40 16.83 3.49
N LYS A 95 -14.25 18.10 3.07
CA LYS A 95 -14.40 18.59 1.69
C LYS A 95 -13.83 17.65 0.62
N TYR A 96 -12.55 17.26 0.77
CA TYR A 96 -11.82 16.49 -0.24
C TYR A 96 -12.18 15.00 -0.31
N ILE A 97 -12.89 14.47 0.70
CA ILE A 97 -13.44 13.11 0.65
C ILE A 97 -14.89 13.17 0.18
N LYS A 98 -15.67 14.15 0.69
CA LYS A 98 -17.07 14.36 0.29
C LYS A 98 -17.22 14.56 -1.22
N TYR A 99 -16.31 15.32 -1.84
CA TYR A 99 -16.36 15.57 -3.28
C TYR A 99 -15.73 14.47 -4.14
N ALA A 100 -14.91 13.59 -3.56
CA ALA A 100 -14.38 12.43 -4.25
C ALA A 100 -15.48 11.37 -4.43
N THR A 101 -16.29 11.48 -5.47
CA THR A 101 -17.45 10.62 -5.67
C THR A 101 -17.03 9.21 -6.04
N ILE A 102 -17.51 8.23 -5.28
CA ILE A 102 -17.28 6.80 -5.52
C ILE A 102 -18.55 6.19 -6.10
N THR A 103 -18.41 5.46 -7.21
CA THR A 103 -19.49 4.67 -7.80
C THR A 103 -19.02 3.23 -7.97
N THR A 104 -19.86 2.27 -7.61
CA THR A 104 -19.53 0.84 -7.69
C THR A 104 -20.35 0.10 -8.74
N LYS A 105 -19.72 -0.83 -9.46
CA LYS A 105 -20.34 -1.75 -10.42
C LYS A 105 -19.83 -3.17 -10.17
N ASN A 106 -20.55 -4.15 -10.72
CA ASN A 106 -20.19 -5.57 -10.65
C ASN A 106 -19.96 -6.10 -9.23
N VAL A 107 -20.66 -5.54 -8.23
CA VAL A 107 -20.42 -5.84 -6.81
C VAL A 107 -20.96 -7.22 -6.44
N LYS A 108 -20.10 -8.23 -6.52
CA LYS A 108 -20.39 -9.63 -6.14
C LYS A 108 -19.76 -9.93 -4.80
N LYS A 109 -20.31 -9.38 -3.72
CA LYS A 109 -19.75 -9.38 -2.35
C LYS A 109 -19.27 -10.77 -1.88
N SER A 110 -20.03 -11.83 -2.17
CA SER A 110 -19.68 -13.21 -1.81
C SER A 110 -18.45 -13.77 -2.53
N LYS A 111 -18.05 -13.18 -3.66
CA LYS A 111 -16.83 -13.53 -4.41
C LYS A 111 -15.65 -12.58 -4.12
N MET A 112 -15.88 -11.46 -3.43
CA MET A 112 -14.83 -10.51 -3.06
C MET A 112 -14.06 -11.00 -1.83
N ASN A 113 -12.79 -10.62 -1.69
CA ASN A 113 -12.00 -10.89 -0.48
C ASN A 113 -12.25 -9.85 0.64
N ILE A 114 -13.50 -9.62 1.03
CA ILE A 114 -13.86 -8.63 2.08
C ILE A 114 -13.90 -9.23 3.49
N GLY A 115 -14.15 -10.54 3.60
CA GLY A 115 -14.22 -11.23 4.88
C GLY A 115 -15.18 -10.56 5.87
N LYS A 116 -14.84 -10.55 7.16
CA LYS A 116 -15.64 -9.91 8.21
C LYS A 116 -15.22 -8.48 8.53
N ASN A 117 -14.01 -8.07 8.15
CA ASN A 117 -13.41 -6.85 8.64
C ASN A 117 -12.45 -6.15 7.68
N LYS A 118 -12.45 -6.51 6.40
CA LYS A 118 -11.57 -5.85 5.42
C LYS A 118 -12.30 -4.73 4.70
N LEU A 119 -11.58 -3.63 4.48
CA LEU A 119 -12.02 -2.52 3.65
C LEU A 119 -10.97 -2.25 2.57
N THR A 120 -11.38 -1.51 1.54
CA THR A 120 -10.46 -1.09 0.49
C THR A 120 -9.92 0.29 0.82
N ILE A 121 -8.66 0.39 1.24
CA ILE A 121 -7.96 1.68 1.44
C ILE A 121 -7.61 2.24 0.07
N ILE A 122 -7.90 3.53 -0.12
CA ILE A 122 -7.46 4.34 -1.25
C ILE A 122 -6.40 5.29 -0.69
N ASN A 123 -5.13 4.92 -0.89
CA ASN A 123 -4.01 5.78 -0.57
C ASN A 123 -3.84 6.79 -1.70
N ARG A 124 -3.72 8.07 -1.36
CA ARG A 124 -3.74 9.14 -2.35
C ARG A 124 -2.34 9.72 -2.61
N THR A 125 -2.25 10.40 -3.74
CA THR A 125 -1.07 11.19 -4.16
C THR A 125 -0.91 12.49 -3.37
N THR A 126 -1.99 12.97 -2.74
CA THR A 126 -2.05 14.06 -1.76
C THR A 126 -3.41 14.01 -1.06
N LYS A 127 -3.65 14.86 -0.04
CA LYS A 127 -4.89 14.92 0.76
C LYS A 127 -5.14 13.66 1.60
N GLN A 128 -6.28 13.60 2.30
CA GLN A 128 -6.59 12.55 3.27
C GLN A 128 -6.68 11.14 2.64
N PRO A 129 -6.01 10.10 3.14
CA PRO A 129 -6.36 8.75 2.74
C PRO A 129 -7.73 8.34 3.32
N PHE A 130 -8.42 7.41 2.65
CA PHE A 130 -9.71 6.90 3.14
C PHE A 130 -9.95 5.46 2.71
N ALA A 131 -10.88 4.77 3.37
CA ALA A 131 -11.24 3.41 3.05
C ALA A 131 -12.74 3.27 2.78
N ILE A 132 -13.09 2.41 1.82
CA ILE A 132 -14.47 2.15 1.40
C ILE A 132 -14.89 0.70 1.65
N ASP A 133 -16.18 0.49 1.91
CA ASP A 133 -16.80 -0.85 1.85
C ASP A 133 -17.17 -1.26 0.41
N ALA A 134 -17.76 -2.44 0.27
CA ALA A 134 -18.13 -3.01 -1.03
C ALA A 134 -19.21 -2.20 -1.79
N ASP A 135 -19.92 -1.30 -1.11
CA ASP A 135 -20.90 -0.39 -1.72
C ASP A 135 -20.29 0.98 -2.05
N GLY A 136 -18.99 1.17 -1.79
CA GLY A 136 -18.30 2.44 -2.02
C GLY A 136 -18.51 3.48 -0.92
N ASN A 137 -19.13 3.11 0.21
CA ASN A 137 -19.30 4.03 1.32
C ASN A 137 -17.98 4.17 2.10
N VAL A 138 -17.63 5.40 2.49
CA VAL A 138 -16.45 5.66 3.33
C VAL A 138 -16.69 5.14 4.74
N ARG A 139 -15.76 4.31 5.24
CA ARG A 139 -15.80 3.64 6.55
C ARG A 139 -14.62 3.99 7.45
N TRP A 140 -13.61 4.66 6.89
CA TRP A 140 -12.47 5.18 7.62
C TRP A 140 -11.80 6.28 6.80
N TYR A 141 -11.20 7.25 7.48
CA TYR A 141 -10.24 8.19 6.90
C TYR A 141 -9.31 8.71 7.99
N ASP A 142 -8.14 9.18 7.57
CA ASP A 142 -7.23 9.97 8.42
C ASP A 142 -7.40 11.46 8.09
N THR A 143 -7.41 12.33 9.10
CA THR A 143 -7.55 13.79 8.88
C THR A 143 -6.28 14.39 8.29
N ASN A 144 -5.12 13.82 8.59
CA ASN A 144 -3.84 14.25 8.05
C ASN A 144 -3.76 13.87 6.58
N TYR A 145 -2.96 14.63 5.82
CA TYR A 145 -2.75 14.32 4.42
C TYR A 145 -1.70 13.23 4.31
N SER A 146 -1.90 12.28 3.40
CA SER A 146 -0.86 11.31 3.04
C SER A 146 -0.31 11.59 1.66
N GLN A 147 0.88 11.06 1.40
CA GLN A 147 1.41 10.94 0.05
C GLN A 147 2.04 9.56 -0.14
N HIS A 148 1.51 8.81 -1.10
CA HIS A 148 2.07 7.58 -1.70
C HIS A 148 2.26 6.36 -0.78
N THR A 149 2.48 6.55 0.52
CA THR A 149 2.89 5.47 1.44
C THR A 149 1.86 5.31 2.55
N ILE A 150 1.18 4.15 2.54
CA ILE A 150 0.40 3.62 3.66
C ILE A 150 0.66 2.12 3.71
N GLU A 151 1.30 1.64 4.77
CA GLU A 151 1.70 0.23 4.90
C GLU A 151 1.32 -0.29 6.29
N GLN A 152 0.86 -1.54 6.40
CA GLN A 152 0.54 -2.15 7.70
C GLN A 152 1.70 -3.04 8.17
N TRP A 153 2.16 -2.75 9.38
CA TRP A 153 3.23 -3.50 10.05
C TRP A 153 2.74 -4.83 10.60
N SER A 154 3.71 -5.69 10.88
CA SER A 154 3.50 -7.01 11.44
C SER A 154 2.80 -7.02 12.81
N ASN A 155 2.83 -5.89 13.54
CA ASN A 155 2.09 -5.67 14.78
C ASN A 155 0.65 -5.16 14.56
N GLY A 156 0.23 -4.96 13.31
CA GLY A 156 -1.08 -4.47 12.93
C GLY A 156 -1.24 -2.93 12.93
N HIS A 157 -0.22 -2.18 13.34
CA HIS A 157 -0.17 -0.72 13.16
C HIS A 157 -0.04 -0.37 11.69
N ILE A 158 -0.31 0.88 11.36
CA ILE A 158 -0.14 1.45 10.02
C ILE A 158 0.91 2.55 10.05
N MET A 159 1.75 2.58 9.02
CA MET A 159 2.64 3.70 8.73
C MET A 159 2.02 4.58 7.67
N ILE A 160 2.02 5.89 7.91
CA ILE A 160 1.50 6.87 6.96
C ILE A 160 2.56 7.95 6.78
N LEU A 161 3.00 8.17 5.54
CA LEU A 161 3.80 9.36 5.22
C LEU A 161 2.88 10.56 5.17
N SER A 162 3.15 11.54 6.03
CA SER A 162 2.39 12.76 6.20
C SER A 162 3.30 14.00 6.21
N LYS A 163 2.72 15.11 6.63
CA LYS A 163 3.38 16.40 6.82
C LYS A 163 3.20 16.83 8.27
N LYS A 164 4.14 17.65 8.75
CA LYS A 164 4.06 18.25 10.10
C LYS A 164 2.76 19.01 10.35
N ASP A 165 2.31 19.70 9.31
CA ASP A 165 1.07 20.46 9.26
C ASP A 165 0.48 20.37 7.85
N ILE A 166 -0.85 20.42 7.73
CA ILE A 166 -1.54 20.29 6.43
C ILE A 166 -1.21 21.41 5.45
N ASP A 167 -0.79 22.59 5.94
CA ASP A 167 -0.40 23.75 5.15
C ASP A 167 1.07 23.70 4.72
N SER A 168 1.86 22.74 5.23
CA SER A 168 3.23 22.50 4.77
C SER A 168 3.24 22.06 3.30
N ASP A 169 4.24 22.49 2.52
CA ASP A 169 4.47 21.99 1.17
C ASP A 169 5.30 20.69 1.15
N VAL A 170 5.75 20.19 2.30
CA VAL A 170 6.67 19.05 2.37
C VAL A 170 6.06 17.86 3.11
N TYR A 171 6.08 16.70 2.47
CA TYR A 171 5.84 15.39 3.09
C TYR A 171 7.15 14.81 3.62
N ASN A 172 7.35 14.91 4.93
CA ASN A 172 8.60 14.54 5.60
C ASN A 172 8.40 13.97 7.00
N ASP A 173 7.17 13.65 7.41
CA ASP A 173 6.90 13.04 8.70
C ASP A 173 6.22 11.68 8.49
N LEU A 174 6.89 10.63 8.91
CA LEU A 174 6.39 9.27 8.81
C LEU A 174 5.82 8.86 10.18
N ILE A 175 4.52 8.57 10.21
CA ILE A 175 3.77 8.35 11.46
C ILE A 175 3.40 6.88 11.57
N GLU A 176 3.79 6.23 12.67
CA GLU A 176 3.26 4.95 13.12
C GLU A 176 1.99 5.20 13.95
N THR A 177 0.85 4.73 13.46
CA THR A 177 -0.46 4.91 14.09
C THR A 177 -1.30 3.63 14.04
N ASP A 178 -2.46 3.64 14.68
CA ASP A 178 -3.49 2.62 14.48
C ASP A 178 -4.72 3.21 13.79
N TYR A 179 -5.71 2.37 13.49
CA TYR A 179 -6.96 2.83 12.85
C TYR A 179 -7.84 3.72 13.75
N LEU A 180 -7.49 3.95 15.03
CA LEU A 180 -8.14 4.94 15.90
C LEU A 180 -7.47 6.32 15.78
N GLY A 181 -6.31 6.40 15.14
CA GLY A 181 -5.51 7.63 15.04
C GLY A 181 -4.51 7.80 16.18
N ARG A 182 -4.22 6.75 16.96
CA ARG A 182 -3.23 6.85 18.03
C ARG A 182 -1.81 6.82 17.46
N VAL A 183 -1.08 7.91 17.62
CA VAL A 183 0.35 7.95 17.25
C VAL A 183 1.19 7.20 18.29
N TYR A 184 1.96 6.20 17.85
CA TYR A 184 2.92 5.44 18.65
C TYR A 184 4.35 5.94 18.43
N LYS A 185 4.67 6.35 17.20
CA LYS A 185 5.97 6.91 16.85
C LYS A 185 5.87 7.84 15.66
N GLU A 186 6.72 8.85 15.64
CA GLU A 186 6.91 9.76 14.53
C GLU A 186 8.40 9.77 14.14
N TYR A 187 8.67 9.65 12.84
CA TYR A 187 10.00 9.81 12.27
C TYR A 187 10.00 11.05 11.38
N SER A 188 10.58 12.14 11.88
CA SER A 188 10.68 13.39 11.15
C SER A 188 11.99 13.47 10.35
N PHE A 189 11.87 13.77 9.07
CA PHE A 189 13.00 13.90 8.15
C PHE A 189 13.26 15.37 7.83
N ALA A 190 14.53 15.76 7.67
CA ALA A 190 14.87 17.10 7.24
C ALA A 190 14.39 17.37 5.81
N ASN A 191 13.72 18.49 5.57
CA ASN A 191 13.19 18.85 4.26
C ASN A 191 14.27 19.17 3.19
N LYS A 192 15.53 19.38 3.59
CA LYS A 192 16.64 19.73 2.69
C LYS A 192 16.89 18.70 1.59
N THR A 193 16.47 17.46 1.79
CA THR A 193 16.63 16.39 0.81
C THR A 193 15.37 16.14 -0.01
N SER A 194 14.27 16.86 0.22
CA SER A 194 13.01 16.62 -0.48
C SER A 194 13.11 16.91 -1.98
N SER A 195 12.23 16.27 -2.74
CA SER A 195 12.08 16.51 -4.17
C SER A 195 10.61 16.49 -4.59
N THR A 196 10.31 17.02 -5.78
CA THR A 196 8.95 17.02 -6.33
C THR A 196 8.90 16.25 -7.64
N ASP A 197 7.77 15.60 -7.91
CA ASP A 197 7.42 15.03 -9.23
C ASP A 197 6.54 15.98 -10.04
N GLY A 198 6.47 17.24 -9.62
CA GLY A 198 5.75 18.33 -10.26
C GLY A 198 4.79 19.02 -9.31
N GLY A 199 4.62 20.34 -9.48
CA GLY A 199 3.80 21.18 -8.60
C GLY A 199 4.58 21.71 -7.40
N LYS A 200 3.85 22.25 -6.41
CA LYS A 200 4.43 22.92 -5.24
C LYS A 200 4.88 21.96 -4.14
N GLU A 201 4.18 20.84 -3.97
CA GLU A 201 4.47 19.88 -2.91
C GLU A 201 5.74 19.07 -3.22
N THR A 202 6.55 18.80 -2.19
CA THR A 202 7.76 17.98 -2.23
C THR A 202 7.68 16.85 -1.19
N THR A 203 8.54 15.84 -1.33
CA THR A 203 8.62 14.72 -0.40
C THR A 203 10.04 14.22 -0.17
N VAL A 204 10.31 13.73 1.05
CA VAL A 204 11.55 13.05 1.38
C VAL A 204 11.47 11.56 1.05
N ILE A 205 10.42 10.87 1.50
CA ILE A 205 10.13 9.47 1.13
C ILE A 205 9.22 9.49 -0.08
N HIS A 206 9.69 9.06 -1.23
CA HIS A 206 8.96 9.32 -2.46
C HIS A 206 7.85 8.30 -2.73
N HIS A 207 8.10 6.98 -2.65
CA HIS A 207 7.14 6.01 -3.19
C HIS A 207 6.86 4.80 -2.30
N ASP A 208 7.85 4.29 -1.56
CA ASP A 208 7.67 3.02 -0.86
C ASP A 208 8.46 2.87 0.45
N LEU A 209 7.96 1.96 1.29
CA LEU A 209 8.47 1.66 2.61
C LEU A 209 8.24 0.18 2.93
N VAL A 210 9.25 -0.52 3.44
CA VAL A 210 9.12 -1.91 3.89
C VAL A 210 9.66 -2.12 5.30
N GLU A 211 8.93 -2.88 6.11
CA GLU A 211 9.36 -3.35 7.43
C GLU A 211 10.35 -4.51 7.28
N LEU A 212 11.56 -4.34 7.80
CA LEU A 212 12.58 -5.38 7.82
C LEU A 212 12.37 -6.35 9.01
N PRO A 213 12.95 -7.55 8.99
CA PRO A 213 12.80 -8.51 10.10
C PRO A 213 13.29 -8.02 11.48
N ASN A 214 14.15 -7.01 11.52
CA ASN A 214 14.60 -6.34 12.73
C ASN A 214 13.72 -5.14 13.13
N HIS A 215 12.55 -4.99 12.50
CA HIS A 215 11.59 -3.88 12.57
C HIS A 215 12.11 -2.53 12.06
N ASN A 216 13.35 -2.43 11.59
CA ASN A 216 13.82 -1.23 10.92
C ASN A 216 13.05 -1.00 9.62
N LEU A 217 13.08 0.24 9.16
CA LEU A 217 12.34 0.68 7.99
C LEU A 217 13.30 0.83 6.82
N LEU A 218 13.07 0.15 5.70
CA LEU A 218 13.77 0.45 4.45
C LEU A 218 12.87 1.35 3.60
N ALA A 219 13.31 2.58 3.36
CA ALA A 219 12.55 3.60 2.66
C ALA A 219 13.22 4.02 1.36
N THR A 220 12.43 4.28 0.32
CA THR A 220 12.89 4.95 -0.90
C THR A 220 12.92 6.46 -0.67
N VAL A 221 14.08 7.12 -0.77
CA VAL A 221 14.24 8.51 -0.36
C VAL A 221 14.91 9.39 -1.42
N SER A 222 14.57 10.67 -1.36
CA SER A 222 15.34 11.71 -2.02
C SER A 222 16.59 12.03 -1.19
N ASP A 223 17.75 12.13 -1.84
CA ASP A 223 19.06 12.37 -1.22
C ASP A 223 19.47 13.85 -1.24
N GLY A 224 18.61 14.74 -1.77
CA GLY A 224 18.89 16.16 -1.97
C GLY A 224 19.85 16.48 -3.13
N SER A 225 20.31 15.46 -3.86
CA SER A 225 21.17 15.65 -5.01
C SER A 225 20.38 16.10 -6.26
N LYS A 226 21.12 16.32 -7.36
CA LYS A 226 20.51 16.56 -8.68
C LYS A 226 19.91 15.30 -9.30
N TYR A 227 20.12 14.12 -8.72
CA TYR A 227 19.54 12.86 -9.18
C TYR A 227 18.35 12.50 -8.29
N LYS A 228 17.29 11.99 -8.89
CA LYS A 228 16.05 11.67 -8.18
C LYS A 228 15.87 10.17 -8.03
N GLU A 229 15.23 9.78 -6.92
CA GLU A 229 14.60 8.48 -6.73
C GLU A 229 15.52 7.28 -7.04
N ASP A 230 16.78 7.42 -6.63
CA ASP A 230 17.85 6.45 -6.87
C ASP A 230 18.58 6.04 -5.59
N THR A 231 17.98 6.35 -4.43
CA THR A 231 18.57 6.10 -3.11
C THR A 231 17.55 5.47 -2.17
N MET A 232 17.98 4.49 -1.38
CA MET A 232 17.23 3.93 -0.26
C MET A 232 18.01 4.10 1.04
N VAL A 233 17.30 4.17 2.16
CA VAL A 233 17.89 4.19 3.51
C VAL A 233 17.21 3.20 4.43
N GLU A 234 17.99 2.52 5.27
CA GLU A 234 17.48 1.81 6.44
C GLU A 234 17.46 2.78 7.63
N VAL A 235 16.29 2.93 8.26
CA VAL A 235 16.07 3.73 9.45
C VAL A 235 15.84 2.80 10.63
N SER A 236 16.63 2.99 11.68
CA SER A 236 16.48 2.24 12.93
C SER A 236 15.13 2.55 13.57
N HIS A 237 14.29 1.53 13.79
CA HIS A 237 13.02 1.74 14.49
C HIS A 237 13.22 2.16 15.94
N LYS A 238 14.35 1.80 16.56
CA LYS A 238 14.65 2.15 17.96
C LYS A 238 15.08 3.60 18.11
N THR A 239 15.91 4.08 17.19
CA THR A 239 16.61 5.38 17.37
C THR A 239 16.21 6.44 16.36
N GLY A 240 15.48 6.09 15.29
CA GLY A 240 15.18 6.98 14.17
C GLY A 240 16.39 7.35 13.31
N LYS A 241 17.58 6.82 13.58
CA LYS A 241 18.80 7.11 12.83
C LYS A 241 18.89 6.27 11.56
N ILE A 242 19.46 6.85 10.51
CA ILE A 242 19.86 6.11 9.30
C ILE A 242 21.03 5.19 9.67
N VAL A 243 20.90 3.90 9.37
CA VAL A 243 21.92 2.87 9.68
C VAL A 243 22.52 2.23 8.43
N LYS A 244 21.88 2.39 7.26
CA LYS A 244 22.40 1.95 5.96
C LYS A 244 21.88 2.88 4.86
N VAL A 245 22.71 3.11 3.84
CA VAL A 245 22.36 3.85 2.61
C VAL A 245 22.68 2.96 1.42
N ILE A 246 21.73 2.81 0.50
CA ILE A 246 21.93 2.11 -0.78
C ILE A 246 21.79 3.15 -1.89
N ASP A 247 22.90 3.47 -2.55
CA ASP A 247 22.96 4.43 -3.67
C ASP A 247 23.06 3.66 -4.99
N MET A 248 22.01 3.72 -5.80
CA MET A 248 21.90 2.94 -7.03
C MET A 248 22.90 3.38 -8.10
N LYS A 249 23.44 4.61 -8.03
CA LYS A 249 24.48 5.10 -8.94
C LYS A 249 25.80 4.36 -8.75
N LYS A 250 26.06 3.83 -7.55
CA LYS A 250 27.25 3.00 -7.26
C LYS A 250 27.13 1.57 -7.77
N LEU A 251 25.90 1.08 -7.95
CA LEU A 251 25.63 -0.31 -8.32
C LEU A 251 25.43 -0.48 -9.83
N LEU A 252 24.87 0.51 -10.51
CA LEU A 252 24.50 0.43 -11.93
C LEU A 252 25.48 1.18 -12.85
N PRO A 253 25.61 0.77 -14.12
CA PRO A 253 26.55 1.37 -15.05
C PRO A 253 26.38 2.89 -15.19
N LYS A 254 27.48 3.64 -15.13
CA LYS A 254 27.51 5.10 -15.33
C LYS A 254 26.80 5.56 -16.61
N SER A 255 26.80 4.74 -17.66
CA SER A 255 26.13 5.04 -18.92
C SER A 255 24.60 5.12 -18.81
N MET A 256 23.98 4.60 -17.74
CA MET A 256 22.53 4.68 -17.53
C MET A 256 22.08 6.04 -17.00
N TRP A 257 22.94 6.75 -16.26
CA TRP A 257 22.55 7.96 -15.53
C TRP A 257 23.34 9.21 -15.90
N ALA A 258 24.59 9.09 -16.35
CA ALA A 258 25.45 10.26 -16.56
C ALA A 258 24.98 11.20 -17.68
N LYS A 259 24.30 10.65 -18.70
CA LYS A 259 23.74 11.40 -19.84
C LYS A 259 22.21 11.30 -19.90
N TYR A 260 21.57 10.89 -18.81
CA TYR A 260 20.11 10.81 -18.77
C TYR A 260 19.51 12.22 -18.78
N GLN A 261 18.40 12.39 -19.48
CA GLN A 261 17.79 13.70 -19.69
C GLN A 261 17.27 14.29 -18.38
N LYS A 262 17.36 15.61 -18.25
CA LYS A 262 16.80 16.34 -17.11
C LYS A 262 15.28 16.49 -17.27
N GLY A 263 14.56 16.42 -16.16
CA GLY A 263 13.16 16.81 -16.06
C GLY A 263 12.99 18.33 -16.11
N SER A 264 11.73 18.77 -16.07
CA SER A 264 11.36 20.19 -16.05
C SER A 264 11.82 20.93 -14.80
N ASP A 265 12.10 20.20 -13.71
CA ASP A 265 12.69 20.69 -12.47
C ASP A 265 14.22 20.83 -12.51
N GLY A 266 14.85 20.50 -13.65
CA GLY A 266 16.30 20.55 -13.83
C GLY A 266 17.07 19.39 -13.20
N LYS A 267 16.38 18.44 -12.56
CA LYS A 267 16.96 17.24 -11.96
C LYS A 267 16.95 16.06 -12.92
N VAL A 268 17.72 15.01 -12.60
CA VAL A 268 17.91 13.82 -13.42
C VAL A 268 17.21 12.64 -12.76
N ASP A 269 16.02 12.31 -13.24
CA ASP A 269 15.23 11.18 -12.78
C ASP A 269 15.50 9.95 -13.67
N TRP A 270 16.65 9.31 -13.48
CA TRP A 270 17.10 8.23 -14.36
C TRP A 270 16.57 6.85 -13.97
N LEU A 271 16.31 6.63 -12.67
CA LEU A 271 15.87 5.32 -12.15
C LEU A 271 14.38 5.32 -11.84
N HIS A 272 13.90 6.33 -11.11
CA HIS A 272 12.53 6.43 -10.62
C HIS A 272 12.12 5.14 -9.90
N GLN A 273 12.81 4.83 -8.79
CA GLN A 273 12.49 3.65 -8.00
C GLN A 273 11.14 3.83 -7.32
N ASN A 274 10.19 2.93 -7.57
CA ASN A 274 8.81 3.10 -7.09
C ASN A 274 8.27 1.92 -6.28
N ALA A 275 9.07 0.88 -6.10
CA ALA A 275 8.75 -0.18 -5.18
C ALA A 275 10.00 -0.86 -4.61
N VAL A 276 9.89 -1.36 -3.39
CA VAL A 276 10.86 -2.26 -2.75
C VAL A 276 10.14 -3.29 -1.89
N ASP A 277 10.54 -4.54 -1.99
CA ASP A 277 10.11 -5.60 -1.08
C ASP A 277 11.32 -6.41 -0.58
N TYR A 278 11.26 -6.90 0.65
CA TYR A 278 12.33 -7.64 1.29
C TYR A 278 12.06 -9.15 1.24
N ASP A 279 12.92 -9.91 0.57
CA ASP A 279 12.85 -11.36 0.48
C ASP A 279 13.45 -12.02 1.73
N LYS A 280 12.59 -12.58 2.58
CA LYS A 280 12.95 -13.30 3.79
C LYS A 280 13.66 -14.62 3.50
N ASN A 281 13.52 -15.18 2.29
CA ASN A 281 14.07 -16.49 1.95
C ASN A 281 15.61 -16.45 1.81
N ASP A 282 16.18 -15.33 1.40
CA ASP A 282 17.64 -15.15 1.24
C ASP A 282 18.19 -13.79 1.67
N LYS A 283 17.38 -12.99 2.37
CA LYS A 283 17.79 -11.67 2.89
C LYS A 283 18.23 -10.75 1.75
N SER A 284 17.39 -10.65 0.73
CA SER A 284 17.58 -9.78 -0.42
C SER A 284 16.45 -8.77 -0.52
N ILE A 285 16.58 -7.80 -1.42
CA ILE A 285 15.51 -6.87 -1.78
C ILE A 285 15.23 -6.96 -3.27
N VAL A 286 13.96 -6.85 -3.64
CA VAL A 286 13.52 -6.74 -5.04
C VAL A 286 12.94 -5.35 -5.24
N ILE A 287 13.40 -4.68 -6.30
CA ILE A 287 13.01 -3.29 -6.58
C ILE A 287 12.44 -3.15 -7.98
N SER A 288 11.54 -2.19 -8.13
CA SER A 288 11.00 -1.73 -9.40
C SER A 288 11.55 -0.35 -9.75
N SER A 289 12.08 -0.21 -10.97
CA SER A 289 12.67 1.03 -11.48
C SER A 289 11.96 1.45 -12.76
N ARG A 290 11.07 2.45 -12.64
CA ARG A 290 10.16 2.89 -13.70
C ARG A 290 10.91 3.39 -14.93
N ASN A 291 11.89 4.26 -14.73
CA ASN A 291 12.51 4.98 -15.85
C ASN A 291 13.55 4.14 -16.61
N GLN A 292 13.88 2.96 -16.10
CA GLN A 292 14.68 1.96 -16.81
C GLN A 292 13.88 0.78 -17.35
N ASP A 293 12.55 0.75 -17.13
CA ASP A 293 11.68 -0.41 -17.40
C ASP A 293 12.31 -1.71 -16.88
N MET A 294 12.75 -1.66 -15.62
CA MET A 294 13.67 -2.64 -15.05
C MET A 294 13.22 -3.09 -13.66
N ILE A 295 13.39 -4.38 -13.41
CA ILE A 295 13.20 -5.03 -12.12
C ILE A 295 14.51 -5.68 -11.75
N MET A 296 14.93 -5.60 -10.49
CA MET A 296 16.18 -6.22 -10.06
C MET A 296 16.14 -6.69 -8.61
N LYS A 297 16.96 -7.69 -8.30
CA LYS A 297 17.16 -8.22 -6.96
C LYS A 297 18.60 -7.99 -6.49
N LEU A 298 18.75 -7.51 -5.27
CA LEU A 298 20.01 -7.21 -4.60
C LEU A 298 20.13 -7.99 -3.30
N ASP A 299 21.27 -8.59 -3.03
CA ASP A 299 21.59 -9.05 -1.67
C ASP A 299 21.59 -7.85 -0.72
N TYR A 300 20.79 -7.89 0.34
CA TYR A 300 20.57 -6.72 1.19
C TYR A 300 21.81 -6.33 1.99
N LYS A 301 22.63 -7.33 2.38
CA LYS A 301 23.82 -7.07 3.21
C LYS A 301 24.94 -6.48 2.37
N THR A 302 25.19 -7.05 1.20
CA THR A 302 26.38 -6.77 0.36
C THR A 302 26.11 -5.83 -0.81
N ASP A 303 24.85 -5.49 -1.07
CA ASP A 303 24.39 -4.70 -2.21
C ASP A 303 24.71 -5.34 -3.58
N HIS A 304 25.12 -6.63 -3.58
CA HIS A 304 25.44 -7.36 -4.79
C HIS A 304 24.19 -7.70 -5.59
N ILE A 305 24.24 -7.42 -6.88
CA ILE A 305 23.18 -7.79 -7.82
C ILE A 305 23.08 -9.32 -7.90
N LYS A 306 21.87 -9.83 -7.70
CA LYS A 306 21.54 -11.25 -7.87
C LYS A 306 20.98 -11.51 -9.26
N TRP A 307 20.03 -10.70 -9.71
CA TRP A 307 19.50 -10.74 -11.06
C TRP A 307 18.86 -9.41 -11.49
N ILE A 308 18.73 -9.21 -12.80
CA ILE A 308 18.07 -8.06 -13.45
C ILE A 308 17.15 -8.59 -14.55
N TYR A 309 15.93 -8.05 -14.60
CA TYR A 309 15.03 -8.18 -15.73
C TYR A 309 14.82 -6.83 -16.40
N SER A 310 15.11 -6.75 -17.70
CA SER A 310 14.96 -5.54 -18.52
C SER A 310 14.84 -5.92 -19.99
N GLY A 311 14.13 -5.11 -20.78
CA GLY A 311 14.11 -5.26 -22.24
C GLY A 311 15.39 -4.78 -22.94
N LYS A 312 16.37 -4.25 -22.20
CA LYS A 312 17.65 -3.80 -22.75
C LYS A 312 18.44 -4.98 -23.33
N LYS A 313 18.82 -4.90 -24.61
CA LYS A 313 19.58 -5.94 -25.30
C LYS A 313 20.85 -6.32 -24.54
N LYS A 314 21.04 -7.62 -24.25
CA LYS A 314 22.19 -8.18 -23.49
C LYS A 314 23.55 -7.70 -24.00
N SER A 315 23.73 -7.58 -25.32
CA SER A 315 24.97 -7.11 -25.94
C SER A 315 25.33 -5.67 -25.58
N THR A 316 24.35 -4.82 -25.25
CA THR A 316 24.56 -3.41 -24.89
C THR A 316 24.91 -3.20 -23.42
N TRP A 317 24.79 -4.24 -22.59
CA TRP A 317 25.25 -4.20 -21.21
C TRP A 317 26.78 -4.38 -21.14
N PRO A 318 27.46 -3.72 -20.20
CA PRO A 318 28.87 -4.02 -19.92
C PRO A 318 29.03 -5.50 -19.57
N LYS A 319 30.15 -6.11 -19.97
CA LYS A 319 30.40 -7.57 -19.85
C LYS A 319 30.14 -8.09 -18.42
N ALA A 320 30.55 -7.32 -17.40
CA ALA A 320 30.38 -7.65 -15.99
C ALA A 320 28.91 -7.86 -15.55
N TYR A 321 27.95 -7.21 -16.22
CA TYR A 321 26.53 -7.27 -15.84
C TYR A 321 25.75 -8.37 -16.55
N ARG A 322 26.26 -8.87 -17.68
CA ARG A 322 25.52 -9.81 -18.55
C ARG A 322 25.17 -11.13 -17.89
N LYS A 323 25.89 -11.52 -16.82
CA LYS A 323 25.64 -12.73 -16.03
C LYS A 323 24.42 -12.61 -15.11
N TYR A 324 23.97 -11.40 -14.81
CA TYR A 324 22.81 -11.15 -13.94
C TYR A 324 21.50 -11.03 -14.72
N LEU A 325 21.53 -10.96 -16.05
CA LEU A 325 20.33 -10.75 -16.87
C LEU A 325 19.50 -12.03 -16.94
N LEU A 326 18.22 -11.93 -16.55
CA LEU A 326 17.25 -13.01 -16.71
C LEU A 326 16.85 -13.18 -18.18
N THR A 327 16.69 -14.44 -18.59
CA THR A 327 16.21 -14.80 -19.92
C THR A 327 14.71 -15.05 -19.87
N PRO A 328 13.88 -14.27 -20.60
CA PRO A 328 12.44 -14.48 -20.61
C PRO A 328 12.08 -15.76 -21.36
N ALA A 329 11.20 -16.57 -20.77
CA ALA A 329 10.55 -17.68 -21.46
C ALA A 329 9.63 -17.15 -22.57
N LYS A 330 9.35 -17.97 -23.59
CA LYS A 330 8.44 -17.62 -24.69
C LYS A 330 7.10 -17.13 -24.14
N GLY A 331 6.63 -15.98 -24.65
CA GLY A 331 5.37 -15.35 -24.22
C GLY A 331 5.48 -14.43 -23.00
N THR A 332 6.65 -14.31 -22.38
CA THR A 332 6.89 -13.37 -21.27
C THR A 332 7.10 -11.96 -21.81
N THR A 333 6.28 -11.00 -21.38
CA THR A 333 6.43 -9.60 -21.81
C THR A 333 7.41 -8.84 -20.93
N VAL A 334 8.14 -7.91 -21.54
CA VAL A 334 8.86 -6.85 -20.82
C VAL A 334 7.84 -5.78 -20.43
N THR A 335 7.91 -5.33 -19.18
CA THR A 335 7.04 -4.27 -18.66
C THR A 335 7.47 -2.89 -19.18
N GLY A 336 6.61 -1.89 -19.03
CA GLY A 336 6.96 -0.51 -19.33
C GLY A 336 6.41 0.44 -18.26
N GLY A 337 7.28 1.22 -17.63
CA GLY A 337 6.93 2.21 -16.61
C GLY A 337 6.20 1.58 -15.43
N GLN A 338 6.55 0.36 -15.05
CA GLN A 338 5.83 -0.45 -14.06
C GLN A 338 5.93 0.08 -12.63
N HIS A 339 4.95 -0.28 -11.78
CA HIS A 339 4.82 0.17 -10.39
C HIS A 339 4.45 -0.98 -9.44
N GLY A 340 4.68 -0.78 -8.14
CA GLY A 340 4.03 -1.54 -7.08
C GLY A 340 4.38 -3.03 -7.04
N LEU A 341 5.66 -3.35 -7.21
CA LEU A 341 6.13 -4.73 -7.15
C LEU A 341 6.17 -5.24 -5.71
N TYR A 342 5.71 -6.47 -5.48
CA TYR A 342 5.98 -7.22 -4.25
C TYR A 342 5.97 -8.74 -4.47
N LEU A 343 6.59 -9.47 -3.54
CA LEU A 343 6.77 -10.92 -3.56
C LEU A 343 5.53 -11.66 -3.05
N LEU A 344 5.17 -12.75 -3.74
CA LEU A 344 4.01 -13.58 -3.43
C LEU A 344 4.36 -14.80 -2.56
N ASN A 345 5.62 -15.21 -2.52
CA ASN A 345 6.10 -16.39 -1.79
C ASN A 345 7.29 -16.05 -0.89
N ASN A 346 7.07 -15.06 -0.03
CA ASN A 346 8.08 -14.49 0.86
C ASN A 346 8.06 -15.16 2.24
N GLY A 347 9.13 -15.89 2.59
CA GLY A 347 9.28 -16.61 3.86
C GLY A 347 8.68 -18.02 3.89
N GLY A 348 8.69 -18.65 5.07
CA GLY A 348 8.23 -20.04 5.26
C GLY A 348 9.18 -21.06 4.62
N ASN A 349 8.63 -22.14 4.05
CA ASN A 349 9.40 -23.20 3.37
C ASN A 349 9.70 -22.88 1.89
N ASN A 350 9.54 -21.62 1.47
CA ASN A 350 9.77 -21.20 0.09
C ASN A 350 11.26 -21.13 -0.23
N SER A 351 11.61 -21.48 -1.48
CA SER A 351 13.00 -21.43 -1.93
C SER A 351 13.36 -20.04 -2.42
N ALA A 352 14.48 -19.52 -1.94
CA ALA A 352 15.09 -18.28 -2.41
C ALA A 352 15.45 -18.26 -3.91
N ASN A 353 15.53 -19.42 -4.56
CA ASN A 353 15.87 -19.54 -5.98
C ASN A 353 14.63 -19.60 -6.90
N SER A 354 13.45 -19.39 -6.33
CA SER A 354 12.15 -19.60 -6.98
C SER A 354 11.19 -18.53 -6.51
N GLU A 355 11.28 -17.34 -7.08
CA GLU A 355 10.49 -16.18 -6.66
C GLU A 355 9.24 -16.02 -7.53
N ASN A 356 8.12 -15.71 -6.90
CA ASN A 356 6.91 -15.26 -7.57
C ASN A 356 6.65 -13.83 -7.13
N PHE A 357 6.39 -12.93 -8.06
CA PHE A 357 6.01 -11.55 -7.74
C PHE A 357 4.86 -11.09 -8.64
N ILE A 358 4.13 -10.09 -8.16
CA ILE A 358 3.13 -9.36 -8.93
C ILE A 358 3.53 -7.89 -8.97
N LEU A 359 3.11 -7.21 -10.03
CA LEU A 359 3.26 -5.77 -10.18
C LEU A 359 2.17 -5.21 -11.09
N TYR A 360 2.12 -3.88 -11.18
CA TYR A 360 1.31 -3.16 -12.15
C TYR A 360 2.17 -2.68 -13.33
N ASP A 361 1.87 -3.16 -14.53
CA ASP A 361 2.52 -2.77 -15.78
C ASP A 361 1.69 -1.68 -16.46
N ASN A 362 2.15 -0.43 -16.36
CA ASN A 362 1.56 0.70 -17.08
C ASN A 362 1.70 0.54 -18.59
N ASN A 363 2.65 -0.29 -19.04
CA ASN A 363 2.99 -0.54 -20.44
C ASN A 363 3.19 0.78 -21.19
N ILE A 364 4.02 1.65 -20.61
CA ILE A 364 4.64 2.80 -21.27
C ILE A 364 6.13 2.50 -21.41
N ALA A 365 6.64 2.38 -22.63
CA ALA A 365 8.07 2.18 -22.85
C ALA A 365 8.84 3.47 -22.54
N VAL A 366 9.43 3.58 -21.35
CA VAL A 366 10.18 4.77 -20.94
C VAL A 366 11.59 4.75 -21.56
N THR A 367 12.37 3.70 -21.30
CA THR A 367 13.72 3.51 -21.84
C THR A 367 13.89 2.17 -22.55
N ASN A 368 13.51 1.06 -21.90
CA ASN A 368 13.76 -0.30 -22.35
C ASN A 368 12.49 -1.17 -22.51
N GLY A 369 11.30 -0.58 -22.35
CA GLY A 369 10.02 -1.27 -22.47
C GLY A 369 9.64 -1.57 -23.93
N ASN A 370 8.52 -2.27 -24.11
CA ASN A 370 8.06 -2.67 -25.43
C ASN A 370 7.35 -1.53 -26.19
N LYS A 371 8.05 -0.90 -27.13
CA LYS A 371 7.51 0.19 -27.96
C LYS A 371 6.29 -0.20 -28.81
N GLN A 372 6.15 -1.47 -29.20
CA GLN A 372 5.03 -1.90 -30.05
C GLN A 372 3.68 -1.94 -29.31
N THR A 373 3.72 -2.23 -28.00
CA THR A 373 2.52 -2.31 -27.15
C THR A 373 2.31 -1.07 -26.31
N SER A 374 3.31 -0.19 -26.22
CA SER A 374 3.31 1.02 -25.40
C SER A 374 2.03 1.84 -25.57
N GLY A 375 1.36 2.17 -24.46
CA GLY A 375 0.18 3.03 -24.42
C GLY A 375 -1.14 2.39 -24.88
N LYS A 376 -1.16 1.08 -25.16
CA LYS A 376 -2.37 0.40 -25.66
C LYS A 376 -3.30 -0.11 -24.55
N TYR A 377 -2.73 -0.46 -23.41
CA TYR A 377 -3.40 -1.03 -22.23
C TYR A 377 -2.46 -0.94 -21.04
N SER A 378 -3.00 -1.09 -19.83
CA SER A 378 -2.23 -1.33 -18.60
C SER A 378 -2.73 -2.64 -17.99
N GLN A 379 -1.92 -3.31 -17.17
CA GLN A 379 -2.26 -4.63 -16.65
C GLN A 379 -1.62 -4.92 -15.29
N ALA A 380 -2.29 -5.75 -14.49
CA ALA A 380 -1.61 -6.51 -13.45
C ALA A 380 -0.92 -7.71 -14.10
N VAL A 381 0.32 -8.00 -13.71
CA VAL A 381 1.09 -9.12 -14.26
C VAL A 381 1.89 -9.83 -13.16
N GLN A 382 1.86 -11.17 -13.21
CA GLN A 382 2.62 -12.03 -12.33
C GLN A 382 3.76 -12.72 -13.09
N TYR A 383 4.91 -12.78 -12.43
CA TYR A 383 6.09 -13.47 -12.93
C TYR A 383 6.58 -14.51 -11.94
N HIS A 384 7.21 -15.54 -12.50
CA HIS A 384 8.00 -16.53 -11.79
C HIS A 384 9.45 -16.43 -12.24
N VAL A 385 10.39 -16.29 -11.31
CA VAL A 385 11.83 -16.30 -11.55
C VAL A 385 12.41 -17.63 -11.08
N ASN A 386 13.27 -18.21 -11.91
CA ASN A 386 14.13 -19.31 -11.51
C ASN A 386 15.57 -18.80 -11.49
N GLN A 387 16.07 -18.48 -10.30
CA GLN A 387 17.38 -17.87 -10.17
C GLN A 387 18.52 -18.83 -10.57
N LYS A 388 18.38 -20.14 -10.32
CA LYS A 388 19.39 -21.13 -10.72
C LYS A 388 19.56 -21.19 -12.24
N LYS A 389 18.46 -21.09 -12.98
CA LYS A 389 18.46 -21.10 -14.45
C LYS A 389 18.59 -19.70 -15.06
N MET A 390 18.55 -18.65 -14.25
CA MET A 390 18.50 -17.25 -14.67
C MET A 390 17.39 -17.00 -15.71
N THR A 391 16.19 -17.52 -15.44
CA THR A 391 15.03 -17.37 -16.32
C THR A 391 13.86 -16.71 -15.62
N ILE A 392 12.98 -16.08 -16.39
CA ILE A 392 11.74 -15.48 -15.93
C ILE A 392 10.59 -15.90 -16.83
N LYS A 393 9.43 -16.22 -16.23
CA LYS A 393 8.23 -16.62 -16.94
C LYS A 393 7.04 -15.82 -16.44
N GLN A 394 6.29 -15.20 -17.35
CA GLN A 394 4.98 -14.65 -17.01
C GLN A 394 3.98 -15.79 -16.74
N THR A 395 3.32 -15.76 -15.58
CA THR A 395 2.43 -16.84 -15.13
C THR A 395 0.96 -16.45 -15.15
N TRP A 396 0.66 -15.15 -15.09
CA TRP A 396 -0.69 -14.62 -15.13
C TRP A 396 -0.66 -13.14 -15.52
N ALA A 397 -1.72 -12.64 -16.17
CA ALA A 397 -1.93 -11.22 -16.37
C ALA A 397 -3.42 -10.90 -16.56
N TYR A 398 -3.81 -9.67 -16.23
CA TYR A 398 -5.15 -9.15 -16.47
C TYR A 398 -5.10 -7.64 -16.76
N GLY A 399 -5.86 -7.18 -17.75
CA GLY A 399 -6.00 -5.76 -18.09
C GLY A 399 -5.85 -5.46 -19.58
N LYS A 400 -5.13 -6.31 -20.33
CA LYS A 400 -4.93 -6.15 -21.77
C LYS A 400 -6.24 -6.03 -22.57
N SER A 401 -7.27 -6.81 -22.21
CA SER A 401 -8.60 -6.76 -22.85
C SER A 401 -9.40 -5.49 -22.52
N LEU A 402 -9.05 -4.76 -21.45
CA LEU A 402 -9.69 -3.49 -21.12
C LEU A 402 -9.20 -2.36 -22.03
N GLY A 403 -8.07 -2.55 -22.72
CA GLY A 403 -7.53 -1.62 -23.70
C GLY A 403 -7.32 -0.21 -23.14
N LYS A 404 -7.59 0.80 -23.97
CA LYS A 404 -7.47 2.22 -23.57
C LYS A 404 -8.50 2.65 -22.53
N THR A 405 -9.62 1.95 -22.39
CA THR A 405 -10.68 2.29 -21.44
C THR A 405 -10.20 2.28 -19.99
N ASN A 406 -9.21 1.44 -19.64
CA ASN A 406 -8.61 1.41 -18.32
C ASN A 406 -7.11 1.73 -18.35
N PHE A 407 -6.58 2.29 -19.44
CA PHE A 407 -5.17 2.60 -19.52
C PHE A 407 -4.77 3.72 -18.54
N THR A 408 -3.68 3.53 -17.81
CA THR A 408 -3.00 4.56 -17.01
C THR A 408 -1.52 4.62 -17.37
N SER A 409 -1.04 5.81 -17.74
CA SER A 409 0.36 6.02 -18.17
C SER A 409 1.36 6.06 -17.00
N VAL A 410 0.84 6.30 -15.80
CA VAL A 410 1.55 6.33 -14.51
C VAL A 410 0.59 5.83 -13.44
N ILE A 411 1.13 5.46 -12.28
CA ILE A 411 0.35 5.08 -11.10
C ILE A 411 -0.48 3.80 -11.32
N GLY A 412 -0.50 2.96 -10.30
CA GLY A 412 -1.28 1.75 -10.27
C GLY A 412 -0.67 0.72 -9.34
N TYR A 413 -1.49 -0.23 -8.94
CA TYR A 413 -1.12 -1.28 -8.00
C TYR A 413 -1.89 -2.56 -8.31
N ALA A 414 -1.32 -3.71 -7.95
CA ALA A 414 -1.98 -5.00 -8.13
C ALA A 414 -1.73 -5.88 -6.91
N GLU A 415 -2.76 -6.07 -6.10
CA GLU A 415 -2.69 -6.84 -4.86
C GLU A 415 -3.39 -8.20 -5.00
N LYS A 416 -2.59 -9.27 -5.00
CA LYS A 416 -3.03 -10.66 -4.85
C LYS A 416 -3.69 -10.87 -3.48
N GLN A 417 -4.93 -11.33 -3.52
CA GLN A 417 -5.77 -11.60 -2.37
C GLN A 417 -5.63 -13.05 -1.89
N SER A 418 -5.90 -13.27 -0.59
CA SER A 418 -5.85 -14.60 0.05
C SER A 418 -6.79 -15.65 -0.56
N ASN A 419 -7.92 -15.23 -1.16
CA ASN A 419 -8.83 -16.12 -1.89
C ASN A 419 -8.40 -16.38 -3.35
N GLY A 420 -7.24 -15.87 -3.76
CA GLY A 420 -6.70 -15.99 -5.12
C GLY A 420 -7.16 -14.89 -6.10
N ASN A 421 -8.06 -14.00 -5.69
CA ASN A 421 -8.42 -12.83 -6.50
C ASN A 421 -7.25 -11.84 -6.62
N VAL A 422 -7.37 -10.85 -7.50
CA VAL A 422 -6.43 -9.72 -7.59
C VAL A 422 -7.24 -8.44 -7.55
N LEU A 423 -6.92 -7.55 -6.59
CA LEU A 423 -7.40 -6.18 -6.55
C LEU A 423 -6.42 -5.30 -7.35
N ILE A 424 -6.92 -4.51 -8.28
CA ILE A 424 -6.10 -3.76 -9.25
C ILE A 424 -6.53 -2.30 -9.21
N ASP A 425 -5.58 -1.42 -8.92
CA ASP A 425 -5.75 0.02 -8.98
C ASP A 425 -5.25 0.58 -10.32
N PHE A 426 -6.17 1.20 -11.05
CA PHE A 426 -5.92 2.00 -12.24
C PHE A 426 -6.01 3.48 -11.84
N GLY A 427 -4.96 3.98 -11.18
CA GLY A 427 -5.01 5.23 -10.42
C GLY A 427 -5.08 6.51 -11.24
N TYR A 428 -4.50 6.54 -12.45
CA TYR A 428 -4.39 7.75 -13.28
C TYR A 428 -5.14 7.63 -14.62
N LYS A 429 -6.42 7.24 -14.56
CA LYS A 429 -7.24 7.06 -15.76
C LYS A 429 -7.72 8.42 -16.29
N ASN A 430 -7.88 8.54 -17.61
CA ASN A 430 -8.36 9.76 -18.29
C ASN A 430 -7.57 11.02 -17.90
N GLY A 431 -6.24 10.91 -17.83
CA GLY A 431 -5.37 12.02 -17.44
C GLY A 431 -5.52 12.44 -15.98
N GLY A 432 -5.90 11.50 -15.10
CA GLY A 432 -6.10 11.75 -13.68
C GLY A 432 -7.51 12.24 -13.29
N GLN A 433 -8.45 12.30 -14.23
CA GLN A 433 -9.84 12.64 -13.90
C GLN A 433 -10.57 11.50 -13.16
N GLU A 434 -10.09 10.27 -13.30
CA GLU A 434 -10.66 9.08 -12.67
C GLU A 434 -9.57 8.18 -12.09
N SER A 435 -9.89 7.52 -10.99
CA SER A 435 -9.18 6.31 -10.54
C SER A 435 -10.17 5.15 -10.54
N ASN A 436 -9.72 3.95 -10.90
CA ASN A 436 -10.59 2.78 -10.95
C ASN A 436 -9.99 1.58 -10.23
N ILE A 437 -10.70 1.02 -9.27
CA ILE A 437 -10.27 -0.10 -8.45
C ILE A 437 -11.12 -1.32 -8.80
N ILE A 438 -10.50 -2.35 -9.39
CA ILE A 438 -11.18 -3.55 -9.88
C ILE A 438 -10.70 -4.77 -9.11
N GLU A 439 -11.61 -5.60 -8.60
CA GLU A 439 -11.28 -6.93 -8.11
C GLU A 439 -11.68 -7.99 -9.14
N VAL A 440 -10.76 -8.89 -9.46
CA VAL A 440 -10.99 -10.00 -10.38
C VAL A 440 -10.67 -11.35 -9.76
N THR A 441 -11.44 -12.37 -10.13
CA THR A 441 -11.11 -13.76 -9.80
C THR A 441 -9.87 -14.23 -10.55
N LYS A 442 -9.34 -15.40 -10.18
CA LYS A 442 -8.22 -16.03 -10.90
C LYS A 442 -8.49 -16.23 -12.40
N SER A 443 -9.75 -16.48 -12.78
CA SER A 443 -10.18 -16.63 -14.18
C SER A 443 -10.44 -15.30 -14.91
N GLY A 444 -10.37 -14.16 -14.22
CA GLY A 444 -10.57 -12.83 -14.80
C GLY A 444 -12.00 -12.31 -14.73
N GLU A 445 -12.91 -12.97 -14.00
CA GLU A 445 -14.26 -12.43 -13.75
C GLU A 445 -14.15 -11.20 -12.85
N GLN A 446 -14.69 -10.05 -13.29
CA GLN A 446 -14.82 -8.88 -12.41
C GLN A 446 -15.90 -9.13 -11.35
N VAL A 447 -15.52 -8.98 -10.08
CA VAL A 447 -16.38 -9.16 -8.89
C VAL A 447 -16.53 -7.87 -8.07
N PHE A 448 -15.80 -6.82 -8.45
CA PHE A 448 -15.91 -5.47 -7.92
C PHE A 448 -15.28 -4.48 -8.89
N ASN A 449 -15.85 -3.28 -9.00
CA ASN A 449 -15.32 -2.18 -9.80
C ASN A 449 -15.79 -0.87 -9.15
N ALA A 450 -14.88 -0.13 -8.52
CA ALA A 450 -15.14 1.16 -7.91
C ALA A 450 -14.41 2.26 -8.69
N THR A 451 -15.16 3.22 -9.21
CA THR A 451 -14.62 4.41 -9.88
C THR A 451 -14.71 5.62 -8.96
N MET A 452 -13.57 6.26 -8.71
CA MET A 452 -13.46 7.55 -8.03
C MET A 452 -13.33 8.68 -9.05
N LYS A 453 -14.13 9.75 -8.88
CA LYS A 453 -14.03 11.00 -9.66
C LYS A 453 -13.94 12.21 -8.72
N ASN A 454 -13.61 13.38 -9.28
CA ASN A 454 -13.65 14.66 -8.55
C ASN A 454 -12.78 14.68 -7.28
N ALA A 455 -11.65 13.97 -7.29
CA ALA A 455 -10.82 13.73 -6.10
C ALA A 455 -10.01 14.96 -5.61
N ALA A 456 -10.26 16.14 -6.19
CA ALA A 456 -9.42 17.33 -6.18
C ALA A 456 -8.13 17.20 -7.00
N ALA A 457 -7.49 18.35 -7.26
CA ALA A 457 -6.29 18.43 -8.09
C ALA A 457 -5.19 17.53 -7.54
N LYS A 458 -4.69 16.64 -8.40
CA LYS A 458 -3.63 15.67 -8.10
C LYS A 458 -3.91 14.67 -6.98
N ALA A 459 -5.14 14.51 -6.47
CA ALA A 459 -5.44 13.56 -5.38
C ALA A 459 -5.98 12.21 -5.90
N TYR A 460 -5.28 11.64 -6.86
CA TYR A 460 -5.57 10.33 -7.45
C TYR A 460 -5.39 9.21 -6.43
N ALA A 461 -6.02 8.05 -6.64
CA ALA A 461 -5.61 6.81 -5.98
C ALA A 461 -4.19 6.47 -6.46
N TYR A 462 -3.20 6.55 -5.56
CA TYR A 462 -1.82 6.16 -5.85
C TYR A 462 -1.66 4.64 -5.81
N ARG A 463 -2.22 4.04 -4.75
CA ARG A 463 -2.35 2.61 -4.53
C ARG A 463 -3.70 2.35 -3.86
N ALA A 464 -4.28 1.19 -4.10
CA ALA A 464 -5.43 0.69 -3.35
C ALA A 464 -5.16 -0.71 -2.79
N TYR A 465 -5.57 -0.92 -1.53
CA TYR A 465 -5.26 -2.12 -0.76
C TYR A 465 -6.52 -2.69 -0.10
N ARG A 466 -6.65 -4.00 0.00
CA ARG A 466 -7.68 -4.67 0.78
C ARG A 466 -7.12 -5.07 2.14
N MET A 467 -7.35 -4.23 3.15
CA MET A 467 -6.69 -4.37 4.46
C MET A 467 -7.66 -4.79 5.55
N PRO A 468 -7.24 -5.64 6.51
CA PRO A 468 -8.00 -5.89 7.73
C PRO A 468 -7.94 -4.66 8.65
N PHE A 469 -9.11 -4.15 9.03
CA PHE A 469 -9.23 -3.01 9.94
C PHE A 469 -9.11 -3.38 11.42
N TYR A 470 -8.78 -4.63 11.70
CA TYR A 470 -8.33 -5.11 12.99
C TYR A 470 -7.48 -6.35 12.72
N ASP A 471 -6.16 -6.17 12.69
CA ASP A 471 -5.25 -7.28 12.43
C ASP A 471 -5.23 -8.25 13.61
N SER A 472 -4.98 -9.53 13.34
CA SER A 472 -4.89 -10.55 14.39
C SER A 472 -3.72 -10.33 15.36
N ALA A 473 -2.64 -9.65 14.94
CA ALA A 473 -1.52 -9.27 15.78
C ALA A 473 -1.76 -7.97 16.56
N TYR A 474 -2.74 -7.16 16.14
CA TYR A 474 -3.01 -5.87 16.76
C TYR A 474 -3.58 -6.01 18.17
N LYS A 475 -2.94 -5.38 19.15
CA LYS A 475 -3.43 -5.33 20.52
C LYS A 475 -3.45 -3.89 21.02
N PHE A 476 -4.65 -3.33 21.08
CA PHE A 476 -4.85 -2.01 21.65
C PHE A 476 -4.74 -2.06 23.19
N ASP A 477 -3.95 -1.13 23.74
CA ASP A 477 -3.86 -0.89 25.17
C ASP A 477 -3.54 0.58 25.43
N ALA A 478 -4.55 1.37 25.80
CA ALA A 478 -4.39 2.79 26.10
C ALA A 478 -3.47 3.06 27.31
N THR A 479 -3.12 2.04 28.11
CA THR A 479 -2.25 2.19 29.28
C THR A 479 -0.76 2.02 28.97
N LYS A 480 -0.42 1.55 27.77
CA LYS A 480 0.96 1.34 27.34
C LYS A 480 1.33 2.38 26.30
N SER A 481 2.47 3.05 26.48
CA SER A 481 3.02 4.03 25.54
C SER A 481 3.44 3.38 24.22
#